data_AF-A0A935GEG8-F1
#
_entry.id   AF-A0A935GEG8-F1
#
_cell.length_a   1.000
_cell.length_b   1.000
_cell.length_c   1.000
_cell.angle_alpha   90.00
_cell.angle_beta   90.00
_cell.angle_gamma   90.00
#
_symmetry.space_group_name_H-M   'P 1'
#
loop_
_entity.id
_entity.type
_entity.pdbx_description
1 polymer ?
#
loop_
_entity_poly.entity_id
_entity_poly.type
_entity_poly.pdbx_seq_one_letter_code
_entity_poly.pdbx_strand_id
1 'polypeptide(L)'
;MSRIVCHKMNSDGTMKCSSPKSTGNSTNTKPSMKTLRQLQQDLNKQMESLQKEMQNGKRQGKELSEALAKMAAQQEAIRRAMQELKEQMTKEGNLKNSAFIQQMIEDMEKTEKELYNKNLTYETIKRQKQIEVRMLESEKAEQQQEIDDIRKSETAKNDYKSNLIKNFQYNVIKNNNIESMNRGNLNFNFYYRKKIQEYFNNISYENN
;
A
#
# COMPACT_ATOMS: atom_id res chain seq x y z
N MET A 1 7.85 -43.83 -17.99
CA MET A 1 7.87 -44.98 -17.06
C MET A 1 9.23 -45.00 -16.35
N SER A 2 9.30 -44.56 -15.10
CA SER A 2 10.49 -44.77 -14.25
C SER A 2 10.05 -45.50 -13.00
N ARG A 3 10.58 -46.71 -12.81
CA ARG A 3 10.33 -47.59 -11.67
C ARG A 3 11.05 -47.06 -10.43
N ILE A 4 10.35 -47.07 -9.30
CA ILE A 4 10.95 -46.85 -7.97
C ILE A 4 11.59 -48.17 -7.53
N VAL A 5 12.86 -48.12 -7.15
CA VAL A 5 13.58 -49.23 -6.51
C VAL A 5 13.57 -48.98 -5.01
N CYS A 6 12.96 -49.88 -4.24
CA CYS A 6 13.06 -49.88 -2.77
C CYS A 6 14.05 -50.97 -2.33
N HIS A 7 15.00 -50.62 -1.46
CA HIS A 7 15.84 -51.58 -0.74
C HIS A 7 15.38 -51.70 0.73
N LYS A 8 15.64 -52.89 1.30
CA LYS A 8 15.20 -53.52 2.56
C LYS A 8 14.94 -52.65 3.80
N MET A 9 13.93 -53.07 4.58
CA MET A 9 13.60 -52.66 5.95
C MET A 9 14.70 -53.06 6.96
N ASN A 10 15.00 -52.17 7.91
CA ASN A 10 15.72 -52.48 9.15
C ASN A 10 14.75 -52.63 10.34
N SER A 11 15.20 -53.38 11.35
CA SER A 11 14.43 -54.03 12.43
C SER A 11 13.77 -53.14 13.49
N ASP A 12 13.89 -51.80 13.42
CA ASP A 12 13.47 -50.91 14.52
C ASP A 12 12.18 -50.13 14.21
N GLY A 13 11.42 -50.52 13.19
CA GLY A 13 10.05 -50.04 12.96
C GLY A 13 9.89 -48.54 12.61
N THR A 14 10.96 -47.76 12.53
CA THR A 14 10.88 -46.34 12.14
C THR A 14 11.12 -46.16 10.65
N MET A 15 10.07 -45.77 9.90
CA MET A 15 10.20 -45.33 8.51
C MET A 15 10.85 -43.94 8.43
N LYS A 16 12.14 -43.87 8.09
CA LYS A 16 12.77 -42.62 7.62
C LYS A 16 12.75 -42.58 6.09
N CYS A 17 11.71 -41.98 5.52
CA CYS A 17 11.71 -41.58 4.11
C CYS A 17 12.63 -40.37 3.95
N SER A 18 13.79 -40.57 3.32
CA SER A 18 14.65 -39.49 2.85
C SER A 18 14.16 -39.08 1.47
N SER A 19 13.36 -38.02 1.39
CA SER A 19 12.88 -37.50 0.11
C SER A 19 14.04 -36.92 -0.72
N PRO A 20 14.05 -37.15 -2.05
CA PRO A 20 15.09 -36.63 -2.92
C PRO A 20 15.01 -35.10 -2.98
N LYS A 21 16.17 -34.45 -3.07
CA LYS A 21 16.30 -32.99 -3.21
C LYS A 21 15.45 -32.50 -4.39
N SER A 22 14.36 -31.82 -4.07
CA SER A 22 13.59 -31.01 -5.01
C SER A 22 14.22 -29.62 -5.05
N THR A 23 14.85 -29.31 -6.19
CA THR A 23 15.08 -27.94 -6.64
C THR A 23 13.73 -27.27 -6.88
N GLY A 24 13.33 -26.39 -5.96
CA GLY A 24 12.17 -25.54 -6.12
C GLY A 24 12.21 -24.44 -5.06
N ASN A 25 12.25 -23.18 -5.50
CA ASN A 25 12.13 -22.01 -4.64
C ASN A 25 10.88 -22.16 -3.76
N SER A 26 11.08 -22.50 -2.50
CA SER A 26 10.08 -22.33 -1.45
C SER A 26 10.07 -20.86 -1.08
N THR A 27 9.37 -20.05 -1.87
CA THR A 27 8.85 -18.80 -1.34
C THR A 27 7.70 -19.19 -0.42
N ASN A 28 7.95 -19.08 0.89
CA ASN A 28 6.92 -18.91 1.92
C ASN A 28 6.09 -17.66 1.56
N THR A 29 5.27 -17.77 0.53
CA THR A 29 4.45 -16.68 0.03
C THR A 29 3.16 -16.80 0.80
N LYS A 30 3.08 -16.07 1.90
CA LYS A 30 1.85 -15.92 2.67
C LYS A 30 0.70 -15.60 1.69
N PRO A 31 -0.50 -16.17 1.89
CA PRO A 31 -1.60 -15.94 0.98
C PRO A 31 -1.96 -14.46 0.96
N SER A 32 -1.80 -13.82 -0.20
CA SER A 32 -2.23 -12.44 -0.43
C SER A 32 -3.76 -12.36 -0.42
N MET A 33 -4.32 -11.24 0.03
CA MET A 33 -5.77 -10.95 -0.01
C MET A 33 -6.40 -11.26 -1.36
N LYS A 34 -5.70 -10.94 -2.45
CA LYS A 34 -6.15 -11.23 -3.82
C LYS A 34 -6.33 -12.74 -4.08
N THR A 35 -5.43 -13.56 -3.55
CA THR A 35 -5.48 -15.02 -3.70
C THR A 35 -6.62 -15.61 -2.87
N LEU A 36 -6.78 -15.14 -1.63
CA LEU A 36 -7.89 -15.55 -0.75
C LEU A 36 -9.24 -15.18 -1.35
N ARG A 37 -9.34 -14.00 -1.96
CA ARG A 37 -10.53 -13.55 -2.68
C ARG A 37 -10.87 -14.45 -3.87
N GLN A 38 -9.87 -14.85 -4.67
CA GLN A 38 -10.10 -15.78 -5.79
C GLN A 38 -10.63 -17.12 -5.30
N LEU A 39 -10.03 -17.68 -4.24
CA LEU A 39 -10.56 -18.89 -3.61
C LEU A 39 -12.00 -18.70 -3.14
N GLN A 40 -12.30 -17.56 -2.52
CA GLN A 40 -13.64 -17.24 -2.04
C GLN A 40 -14.67 -17.16 -3.16
N GLN A 41 -14.29 -16.56 -4.29
CA GLN A 41 -15.11 -16.46 -5.50
C GLN A 41 -15.44 -17.82 -6.08
N ASP A 42 -14.46 -18.72 -6.11
CA ASP A 42 -14.67 -20.07 -6.62
C ASP A 42 -15.54 -20.90 -5.68
N LEU A 43 -15.40 -20.72 -4.36
CA LEU A 43 -16.29 -21.30 -3.36
C LEU A 43 -17.74 -20.78 -3.54
N ASN A 44 -17.92 -19.48 -3.82
CA ASN A 44 -19.23 -18.90 -4.12
C ASN A 44 -19.90 -19.53 -5.33
N LYS A 45 -19.16 -19.67 -6.44
CA LYS A 45 -19.67 -20.34 -7.66
C LYS A 45 -20.04 -21.80 -7.38
N GLN A 46 -19.21 -22.52 -6.63
CA GLN A 46 -19.48 -23.90 -6.25
C GLN A 46 -20.76 -24.01 -5.42
N MET A 47 -20.96 -23.14 -4.42
CA MET A 47 -22.19 -23.12 -3.62
C MET A 47 -23.43 -22.79 -4.44
N GLU A 48 -23.35 -21.82 -5.37
CA GLU A 48 -24.48 -21.51 -6.26
C GLU A 48 -24.83 -22.68 -7.18
N SER A 49 -23.83 -23.35 -7.74
CA SER A 49 -24.03 -24.53 -8.57
C SER A 49 -24.68 -25.67 -7.78
N LEU A 50 -24.20 -25.90 -6.55
CA LEU A 50 -24.74 -26.92 -5.66
C LEU A 50 -26.18 -26.59 -5.25
N GLN A 51 -26.50 -25.32 -4.98
CA GLN A 51 -27.85 -24.89 -4.66
C GLN A 51 -28.81 -25.18 -5.82
N LYS A 52 -28.40 -24.89 -7.07
CA LYS A 52 -29.20 -25.20 -8.27
C LYS A 52 -29.39 -26.71 -8.45
N GLU A 53 -28.35 -27.50 -8.24
CA GLU A 53 -28.43 -28.97 -8.32
C GLU A 53 -29.32 -29.57 -7.23
N MET A 54 -29.30 -28.99 -6.03
CA MET A 54 -30.18 -29.36 -4.92
C MET A 54 -31.65 -29.01 -5.23
N GLN A 55 -31.92 -27.83 -5.80
CA GLN A 55 -33.26 -27.44 -6.26
C GLN A 55 -33.78 -28.34 -7.38
N ASN A 56 -32.89 -28.77 -8.28
CA ASN A 56 -33.22 -29.69 -9.38
C ASN A 56 -33.29 -31.17 -8.93
N GLY A 57 -33.07 -31.47 -7.64
CA GLY A 57 -33.11 -32.83 -7.10
C GLY A 57 -31.98 -33.76 -7.57
N LYS A 58 -30.95 -33.25 -8.27
CA LYS A 58 -29.87 -34.05 -8.87
C LYS A 58 -28.83 -34.54 -7.86
N ARG A 59 -28.70 -33.86 -6.72
CA ARG A 59 -27.76 -34.22 -5.65
C ARG A 59 -28.49 -34.34 -4.32
N GLN A 60 -28.49 -35.55 -3.76
CA GLN A 60 -29.12 -35.83 -2.47
C GLN A 60 -28.29 -36.79 -1.62
N GLY A 61 -28.54 -36.77 -0.30
CA GLY A 61 -27.97 -37.73 0.63
C GLY A 61 -26.46 -37.58 0.85
N LYS A 62 -25.73 -38.68 0.63
CA LYS A 62 -24.31 -38.81 1.00
C LYS A 62 -23.39 -37.92 0.15
N GLU A 63 -23.66 -37.80 -1.15
CA GLU A 63 -22.88 -36.96 -2.06
C GLU A 63 -23.01 -35.47 -1.72
N LEU A 64 -24.23 -35.02 -1.38
CA LEU A 64 -24.47 -33.65 -0.94
C LEU A 64 -23.72 -33.37 0.38
N SER A 65 -23.78 -34.30 1.33
CA SER A 65 -23.08 -34.17 2.61
C SER A 65 -21.57 -34.09 2.43
N GLU A 66 -20.99 -34.87 1.52
CA GLU A 66 -19.57 -34.84 1.21
C GLU A 66 -19.16 -33.52 0.53
N ALA A 67 -19.95 -33.03 -0.42
CA ALA A 67 -19.71 -31.75 -1.07
C ALA A 67 -19.74 -30.58 -0.08
N LEU A 68 -20.74 -30.55 0.81
CA LEU A 68 -20.86 -29.54 1.86
C LEU A 68 -19.69 -29.60 2.85
N ALA A 69 -19.26 -30.80 3.25
CA ALA A 69 -18.10 -30.97 4.13
C ALA A 69 -16.80 -30.47 3.48
N LYS A 70 -16.59 -30.75 2.19
CA LYS A 70 -15.44 -30.23 1.43
C LYS A 70 -15.45 -28.70 1.37
N MET A 71 -16.62 -28.09 1.13
CA MET A 71 -16.75 -26.63 1.12
C MET A 71 -16.55 -26.01 2.50
N ALA A 72 -17.04 -26.65 3.56
CA ALA A 72 -16.78 -26.21 4.94
C ALA A 72 -15.28 -26.21 5.24
N ALA A 73 -14.55 -27.27 4.85
CA ALA A 73 -13.10 -27.34 5.02
C ALA A 73 -12.35 -26.27 4.20
N GLN A 74 -12.80 -25.98 2.97
CA GLN A 74 -12.23 -24.89 2.16
C GLN A 74 -12.48 -23.52 2.81
N GLN A 75 -13.69 -23.29 3.30
CA GLN A 75 -14.05 -22.05 4.00
C GLN A 75 -13.22 -21.89 5.28
N GLU A 76 -13.01 -22.96 6.04
CA GLU A 76 -12.17 -22.95 7.23
C GLU A 76 -10.72 -22.58 6.90
N ALA A 77 -10.17 -23.13 5.81
CA ALA A 77 -8.83 -22.78 5.34
C ALA A 77 -8.71 -21.29 4.99
N ILE A 78 -9.71 -20.73 4.31
CA ILE A 78 -9.77 -19.28 4.02
C ILE A 78 -9.86 -18.48 5.31
N ARG A 79 -10.72 -18.90 6.26
CA ARG A 79 -10.88 -18.24 7.56
C ARG A 79 -9.58 -18.20 8.36
N ARG A 80 -8.84 -19.31 8.41
CA ARG A 80 -7.54 -19.38 9.10
C ARG A 80 -6.52 -18.45 8.45
N ALA A 81 -6.43 -18.44 7.13
CA ALA A 81 -5.55 -17.52 6.42
C ALA A 81 -5.92 -16.04 6.67
N MET A 82 -7.22 -15.73 6.75
CA MET A 82 -7.70 -14.39 7.11
C MET A 82 -7.35 -14.01 8.56
N GLN A 83 -7.37 -14.95 9.49
CA GLN A 83 -6.95 -14.72 10.88
C GLN A 83 -5.46 -14.38 10.95
N GLU A 84 -4.62 -15.14 10.24
CA GLU A 84 -3.18 -14.87 10.15
C GLU A 84 -2.90 -13.49 9.54
N LEU A 85 -3.67 -13.09 8.53
CA LEU A 85 -3.58 -11.76 7.93
C LEU A 85 -4.00 -10.67 8.93
N LYS A 86 -5.11 -10.87 9.66
CA LYS A 86 -5.59 -9.94 10.70
C LYS A 86 -4.51 -9.68 11.75
N GLU A 87 -3.84 -10.74 12.20
CA GLU A 87 -2.78 -10.62 13.19
C GLU A 87 -1.59 -9.81 12.66
N GLN A 88 -1.24 -9.98 11.39
CA GLN A 88 -0.17 -9.22 10.74
C GLN A 88 -0.54 -7.74 10.64
N MET A 89 -1.73 -7.43 10.13
CA MET A 89 -2.21 -6.05 10.03
C MET A 89 -2.32 -5.36 11.40
N THR A 90 -2.71 -6.11 12.43
CA THR A 90 -2.77 -5.58 13.81
C THR A 90 -1.37 -5.26 14.33
N LYS A 91 -0.37 -6.10 14.04
CA LYS A 91 1.04 -5.86 14.40
C LYS A 91 1.64 -4.66 13.65
N GLU A 92 1.21 -4.43 12.41
CA GLU A 92 1.62 -3.28 11.58
C GLU A 92 0.91 -1.97 11.96
N GLY A 93 0.00 -2.00 12.96
CA GLY A 93 -0.71 -0.82 13.45
C GLY A 93 -1.96 -0.45 12.63
N ASN A 94 -2.36 -1.28 11.66
CA ASN A 94 -3.54 -1.05 10.83
C ASN A 94 -4.84 -1.57 11.49
N LEU A 95 -5.22 -0.93 12.61
CA LEU A 95 -6.37 -1.32 13.43
C LEU A 95 -7.73 -1.23 12.71
N LYS A 96 -7.88 -0.28 11.77
CA LYS A 96 -9.14 -0.10 11.02
C LYS A 96 -9.41 -1.29 10.10
N ASN A 97 -8.40 -1.74 9.37
CA ASN A 97 -8.53 -2.89 8.47
C ASN A 97 -8.69 -4.20 9.28
N SER A 98 -8.04 -4.30 10.45
CA SER A 98 -8.20 -5.44 11.36
C SER A 98 -9.65 -5.63 11.86
N ALA A 99 -10.34 -4.55 12.26
CA ALA A 99 -11.74 -4.63 12.69
C ALA A 99 -12.69 -5.07 11.56
N PHE A 100 -12.42 -4.63 10.32
CA PHE A 100 -13.20 -5.03 9.16
C PHE A 100 -13.00 -6.52 8.82
N ILE A 101 -11.76 -6.99 8.87
CA ILE A 101 -11.42 -8.41 8.71
C ILE A 101 -12.07 -9.28 9.81
N GLN A 102 -12.12 -8.78 11.04
CA GLN A 102 -12.78 -9.47 12.15
C GLN A 102 -14.25 -9.76 11.87
N GLN A 103 -15.01 -8.78 11.38
CA GLN A 103 -16.42 -8.99 11.02
C GLN A 103 -16.58 -10.04 9.91
N MET A 104 -15.66 -10.06 8.95
CA MET A 104 -15.68 -11.04 7.87
C MET A 104 -15.39 -12.46 8.38
N ILE A 105 -14.45 -12.61 9.32
CA ILE A 105 -14.17 -13.88 10.00
C ILE A 105 -15.40 -14.39 10.74
N GLU A 106 -16.11 -13.52 11.46
CA GLU A 106 -17.35 -13.91 12.17
C GLU A 106 -18.45 -14.37 11.21
N ASP A 107 -18.60 -13.70 10.07
CA ASP A 107 -19.55 -14.11 9.04
C ASP A 107 -19.13 -15.44 8.39
N MET A 108 -17.83 -15.68 8.18
CA MET A 108 -17.31 -16.98 7.72
C MET A 108 -17.62 -18.10 8.73
N GLU A 109 -17.46 -17.87 10.04
CA GLU A 109 -17.79 -18.87 11.06
C GLU A 109 -19.27 -19.24 11.08
N LYS A 110 -20.16 -18.26 10.86
CA LYS A 110 -21.60 -18.54 10.73
C LYS A 110 -21.88 -19.43 9.51
N THR A 111 -21.28 -19.11 8.36
CA THR A 111 -21.42 -19.95 7.16
C THR A 111 -20.85 -21.36 7.36
N GLU A 112 -19.70 -21.50 8.04
CA GLU A 112 -19.06 -22.78 8.33
C GLU A 112 -19.97 -23.67 9.19
N LYS A 113 -20.58 -23.11 10.25
CA LYS A 113 -21.54 -23.81 11.11
C LYS A 113 -22.79 -24.24 10.34
N GLU A 114 -23.32 -23.38 9.46
CA GLU A 114 -24.47 -23.71 8.62
C GLU A 114 -24.14 -24.84 7.64
N LEU A 115 -22.97 -24.78 6.98
CA LEU A 115 -22.51 -25.83 6.07
C LEU A 115 -22.27 -27.17 6.80
N TYR A 116 -21.69 -27.14 8.00
CA TYR A 116 -21.50 -28.31 8.85
C TYR A 116 -22.85 -28.97 9.21
N ASN A 117 -23.84 -28.15 9.54
CA ASN A 117 -25.21 -28.59 9.81
C ASN A 117 -26.00 -28.94 8.54
N LYS A 118 -25.34 -28.95 7.37
CA LYS A 118 -25.92 -29.25 6.06
C LYS A 118 -27.04 -28.29 5.62
N ASN A 119 -27.00 -27.07 6.14
CA ASN A 119 -27.97 -26.03 5.86
C ASN A 119 -27.41 -25.07 4.81
N LEU A 120 -27.73 -25.32 3.54
CA LEU A 120 -27.43 -24.39 2.45
C LEU A 120 -28.67 -23.55 2.15
N THR A 121 -28.81 -22.43 2.87
CA THR A 121 -29.95 -21.52 2.71
C THR A 121 -29.60 -20.35 1.79
N TYR A 122 -30.62 -19.62 1.34
CA TYR A 122 -30.42 -18.35 0.64
C TYR A 122 -29.63 -17.35 1.49
N GLU A 123 -29.83 -17.34 2.81
CA GLU A 123 -29.09 -16.46 3.73
C GLU A 123 -27.61 -16.82 3.77
N THR A 124 -27.27 -18.11 3.80
CA THR A 124 -25.88 -18.60 3.75
C THR A 124 -25.16 -18.08 2.51
N ILE A 125 -25.80 -18.20 1.34
CA ILE A 125 -25.22 -17.75 0.05
C ILE A 125 -25.13 -16.22 0.00
N LYS A 126 -26.17 -15.52 0.48
CA LYS A 126 -26.14 -14.05 0.58
C LYS A 126 -24.99 -13.58 1.47
N ARG A 127 -24.77 -14.24 2.61
CA ARG A 127 -23.65 -13.94 3.51
C ARG A 127 -22.31 -14.16 2.83
N GLN A 128 -22.16 -15.23 2.05
CA GLN A 128 -20.93 -15.46 1.31
C GLN A 128 -20.65 -14.45 0.20
N LYS A 129 -21.69 -13.94 -0.46
CA LYS A 129 -21.57 -12.80 -1.38
C LYS A 129 -21.16 -11.53 -0.65
N GLN A 130 -21.72 -11.26 0.53
CA GLN A 130 -21.33 -10.12 1.35
C GLN A 130 -19.87 -10.22 1.79
N ILE A 131 -19.41 -11.40 2.19
CA ILE A 131 -18.00 -11.67 2.50
C ILE A 131 -17.12 -11.34 1.29
N GLU A 132 -17.46 -11.79 0.09
CA GLU A 132 -16.71 -11.47 -1.13
C GLU A 132 -16.66 -9.97 -1.44
N VAL A 133 -17.79 -9.27 -1.32
CA VAL A 133 -17.86 -7.81 -1.50
C VAL A 133 -16.96 -7.09 -0.50
N ARG A 134 -16.97 -7.53 0.76
CA ARG A 134 -16.10 -6.98 1.79
C ARG A 134 -14.61 -7.24 1.48
N MET A 135 -14.25 -8.43 1.01
CA MET A 135 -12.88 -8.69 0.55
C MET A 135 -12.46 -7.74 -0.57
N LEU A 136 -13.34 -7.50 -1.54
CA LEU A 136 -13.10 -6.55 -2.63
C LEU A 136 -12.91 -5.12 -2.12
N GLU A 137 -13.69 -4.69 -1.14
CA GLU A 137 -13.54 -3.38 -0.50
C GLU A 137 -12.21 -3.27 0.26
N SER A 138 -11.80 -4.33 0.96
CA SER A 138 -10.51 -4.37 1.66
C SER A 138 -9.34 -4.27 0.71
N GLU A 139 -9.36 -5.03 -0.39
CA GLU A 139 -8.31 -4.99 -1.42
C GLU A 139 -8.20 -3.59 -2.05
N LYS A 140 -9.34 -2.94 -2.34
CA LYS A 140 -9.35 -1.55 -2.84
C LYS A 140 -8.80 -0.58 -1.80
N ALA A 141 -9.12 -0.76 -0.53
CA ALA A 141 -8.63 0.09 0.55
C ALA A 141 -7.11 -0.03 0.72
N GLU A 142 -6.56 -1.25 0.63
CA GLU A 142 -5.11 -1.49 0.63
C GLU A 142 -4.43 -0.79 -0.56
N GLN A 143 -4.95 -0.98 -1.78
CA GLN A 143 -4.41 -0.32 -2.98
C GLN A 143 -4.44 1.21 -2.86
N GLN A 144 -5.53 1.76 -2.33
CA GLN A 144 -5.66 3.21 -2.14
C GLN A 144 -4.64 3.74 -1.13
N GLN A 145 -4.39 3.01 -0.04
CA GLN A 145 -3.37 3.35 0.96
C GLN A 145 -1.96 3.35 0.34
N GLU A 146 -1.63 2.33 -0.47
CA GLU A 146 -0.34 2.25 -1.17
C GLU A 146 -0.13 3.44 -2.11
N ILE A 147 -1.16 3.81 -2.89
CA ILE A 147 -1.11 4.99 -3.78
C ILE A 147 -0.99 6.30 -2.98
N ASP A 148 -1.70 6.42 -1.85
CA ASP A 148 -1.59 7.60 -0.98
C ASP A 148 -0.17 7.74 -0.41
N ASP A 149 0.50 6.64 -0.04
CA ASP A 149 1.85 6.66 0.51
C ASP A 149 2.92 6.95 -0.56
N ILE A 150 2.72 6.44 -1.79
CA ILE A 150 3.51 6.87 -2.96
C ILE A 150 3.35 8.38 -3.17
N ARG A 151 2.10 8.90 -3.17
CA ARG A 151 1.85 10.33 -3.33
C ARG A 151 2.49 11.19 -2.23
N LYS A 152 2.43 10.78 -0.95
CA LYS A 152 3.11 11.49 0.16
C LYS A 152 4.64 11.49 -0.01
N SER A 153 5.18 10.43 -0.60
CA SER A 153 6.62 10.31 -0.88
C SER A 153 7.04 11.17 -2.07
N GLU A 154 6.16 11.30 -3.08
CA GLU A 154 6.36 12.11 -4.28
C GLU A 154 6.06 13.60 -4.07
N THR A 155 5.22 13.97 -3.11
CA THR A 155 5.05 15.38 -2.72
C THR A 155 6.39 15.91 -2.23
N ALA A 156 7.08 16.64 -3.11
CA ALA A 156 8.34 17.29 -2.83
C ALA A 156 8.22 18.09 -1.53
N LYS A 157 9.26 18.06 -0.68
CA LYS A 157 9.46 19.08 0.34
C LYS A 157 9.50 20.42 -0.39
N ASN A 158 8.35 21.08 -0.47
CA ASN A 158 8.26 22.46 -0.92
C ASN A 158 8.89 23.27 0.21
N ASP A 159 10.22 23.21 0.29
CA ASP A 159 11.03 24.23 0.92
C ASP A 159 10.75 25.48 0.08
N TYR A 160 9.66 26.16 0.42
CA TYR A 160 9.42 27.53 -0.01
C TYR A 160 10.68 28.29 0.38
N LYS A 161 11.61 28.47 -0.56
CA LYS A 161 12.69 29.45 -0.47
C LYS A 161 12.06 30.83 -0.56
N SER A 162 11.23 31.15 0.42
CA SER A 162 10.72 32.49 0.64
C SER A 162 11.92 33.36 0.99
N ASN A 163 12.21 34.30 0.09
CA ASN A 163 13.34 35.24 0.08
C ASN A 163 14.61 34.83 -0.70
N LEU A 164 14.47 34.61 -2.00
CA LEU A 164 15.58 34.89 -2.94
C LEU A 164 15.89 36.40 -3.07
N ILE A 165 14.99 37.28 -2.60
CA ILE A 165 15.12 38.75 -2.71
C ILE A 165 16.16 39.35 -1.75
N LYS A 166 16.57 38.63 -0.68
CA LYS A 166 17.58 39.15 0.26
C LYS A 166 18.98 39.33 -0.33
N ASN A 167 19.28 38.70 -1.47
CA ASN A 167 20.59 38.82 -2.12
C ASN A 167 20.69 39.94 -3.17
N PHE A 168 19.63 40.70 -3.45
CA PHE A 168 19.69 41.83 -4.39
C PHE A 168 19.89 43.19 -3.72
N GLN A 169 19.81 43.28 -2.40
CA GLN A 169 20.08 44.51 -1.65
C GLN A 169 21.53 44.50 -1.15
N TYR A 170 22.49 44.91 -1.99
CA TYR A 170 23.63 45.79 -1.61
C TYR A 170 24.65 45.93 -2.77
N ASN A 171 24.23 46.33 -3.97
CA ASN A 171 25.18 46.92 -4.94
C ASN A 171 24.68 48.24 -5.55
N VAL A 172 23.49 48.71 -5.17
CA VAL A 172 22.96 50.01 -5.60
C VAL A 172 23.74 51.19 -5.00
N ILE A 173 24.50 50.98 -3.91
CA ILE A 173 25.30 52.05 -3.26
C ILE A 173 26.71 52.21 -3.88
N LYS A 174 27.12 51.36 -4.85
CA LYS A 174 28.47 51.49 -5.41
C LYS A 174 28.63 52.56 -6.50
N ASN A 175 27.53 53.19 -6.95
CA ASN A 175 27.57 54.19 -8.02
C ASN A 175 27.55 55.66 -7.55
N ASN A 176 27.49 55.94 -6.25
CA ASN A 176 27.68 57.32 -5.75
C ASN A 176 29.13 57.83 -5.87
N ASN A 177 30.05 57.01 -6.39
CA ASN A 177 31.44 57.39 -6.60
C ASN A 177 31.78 57.81 -8.04
N ILE A 178 30.80 57.90 -8.95
CA ILE A 178 31.03 58.52 -10.26
C ILE A 178 31.34 60.02 -10.10
N GLU A 179 30.88 60.68 -9.01
CA GLU A 179 31.27 62.05 -8.66
C GLU A 179 32.62 62.19 -7.94
N SER A 180 33.19 61.07 -7.46
CA SER A 180 34.53 61.04 -6.83
C SER A 180 35.66 60.77 -7.84
N MET A 181 35.32 60.49 -9.11
CA MET A 181 36.33 60.17 -10.11
C MET A 181 36.97 61.44 -10.68
N ASN A 182 38.24 61.66 -10.32
CA ASN A 182 39.19 62.65 -10.85
C ASN A 182 39.12 64.11 -10.33
N ARG A 183 39.19 64.32 -9.01
CA ARG A 183 39.62 65.62 -8.43
C ARG A 183 41.14 65.76 -8.24
N GLY A 184 41.89 64.68 -8.46
CA GLY A 184 43.28 64.56 -8.01
C GLY A 184 44.38 64.98 -8.99
N ASN A 185 44.12 65.09 -10.30
CA ASN A 185 45.20 65.21 -11.30
C ASN A 185 44.99 66.30 -12.37
N LEU A 186 44.47 67.47 -11.98
CA LEU A 186 44.42 68.65 -12.84
C LEU A 186 44.96 69.86 -12.04
N ASN A 187 46.11 70.39 -12.44
CA ASN A 187 46.73 71.58 -11.83
C ASN A 187 45.97 72.86 -12.22
N PHE A 188 44.77 73.05 -11.66
CA PHE A 188 44.00 74.28 -11.85
C PHE A 188 44.56 75.42 -10.99
N ASN A 189 44.66 76.62 -11.56
CA ASN A 189 44.92 77.86 -10.81
C ASN A 189 43.83 78.07 -9.74
N PHE A 190 44.20 78.59 -8.56
CA PHE A 190 43.36 78.78 -7.37
C PHE A 190 42.00 79.41 -7.68
N TYR A 191 41.96 80.39 -8.59
CA TYR A 191 40.72 81.04 -9.01
C TYR A 191 39.67 80.05 -9.54
N TYR A 192 40.07 79.13 -10.41
CA TYR A 192 39.17 78.16 -11.02
C TYR A 192 38.73 77.08 -10.02
N ARG A 193 39.63 76.69 -9.09
CA ARG A 193 39.25 75.75 -8.01
C ARG A 193 38.11 76.29 -7.16
N LYS A 194 38.17 77.57 -6.79
CA LYS A 194 37.11 78.22 -6.00
C LYS A 194 35.77 78.25 -6.73
N LYS A 195 35.79 78.58 -8.04
CA LYS A 195 34.58 78.61 -8.86
C LYS A 195 33.93 77.24 -9.05
N ILE A 196 34.74 76.21 -9.25
CA ILE A 196 34.26 74.83 -9.35
C ILE A 196 33.61 74.39 -8.04
N GLN A 197 34.21 74.73 -6.90
CA GLN A 197 33.65 74.41 -5.59
C GLN A 197 32.31 75.12 -5.33
N GLU A 198 32.20 76.42 -5.66
CA GLU A 198 30.93 77.15 -5.60
C GLU A 198 29.84 76.51 -6.47
N TYR A 199 30.17 76.15 -7.71
CA TYR A 199 29.21 75.57 -8.66
C TYR A 199 28.63 74.24 -8.14
N PHE A 200 29.48 73.32 -7.68
CA PHE A 200 29.02 72.04 -7.16
C PHE A 200 28.28 72.14 -5.83
N ASN A 201 28.67 73.07 -4.96
CA ASN A 201 27.91 73.34 -3.74
C ASN A 201 26.48 73.75 -4.10
N ASN A 202 26.30 74.66 -5.06
CA ASN A 202 24.98 75.12 -5.48
C ASN A 202 24.12 74.00 -6.08
N ILE A 203 24.69 73.13 -6.93
CA ILE A 203 23.98 71.97 -7.48
C ILE A 203 23.49 71.02 -6.36
N SER A 204 24.27 70.87 -5.30
CA SER A 204 23.92 69.98 -4.18
C SER A 204 22.74 70.53 -3.35
N TYR A 205 22.53 71.85 -3.36
CA TYR A 205 21.43 72.53 -2.67
C TYR A 205 20.14 72.60 -3.51
N GLU A 206 20.20 72.47 -4.83
CA GLU A 206 19.00 72.44 -5.70
C GLU A 206 18.34 71.05 -5.77
N ASN A 207 19.02 70.00 -5.29
CA ASN A 207 18.53 68.61 -5.32
C ASN A 207 18.16 68.05 -3.92
N ASN A 208 17.96 68.91 -2.91
CA ASN A 208 17.30 68.63 -1.62
C ASN A 208 16.14 69.60 -1.40
#